data_AF-A0A068NNY3-F1
#
_entry.id   AF-A0A068NNY3-F1
#
_cell.length_a   1.000
_cell.length_b   1.000
_cell.length_c   1.000
_cell.angle_alpha   90.00
_cell.angle_beta   90.00
_cell.angle_gamma   90.00
#
_symmetry.space_group_name_H-M   'P 1'
#
loop_
_entity.id
_entity.type
_entity.pdbx_description
1 polymer ?
#
loop_
_entity_poly.entity_id
_entity_poly.type
_entity_poly.pdbx_seq_one_letter_code
_entity_poly.pdbx_strand_id
1 'polypeptide(L)'
;MGVYTGEKMFAFLVGEDIGLKLAPEDYEQALTLPGAGPMKPDKDAEPMREYVRMPKSILDDRDSFILWVERSAGYARRKLSQTA
;
A
#
# COMPACT_ATOMS: atom_id res chain seq x y z
N MET A 1 -1.24 -2.89 -12.35
CA MET A 1 -2.06 -1.67 -12.50
C MET A 1 -1.76 -0.73 -11.35
N GLY A 2 -1.40 0.53 -11.63
CA GLY A 2 -1.27 1.56 -10.60
C GLY A 2 -2.60 2.24 -10.31
N VAL A 3 -2.87 2.58 -9.05
CA VAL A 3 -4.06 3.31 -8.61
C VAL A 3 -3.63 4.63 -7.98
N TYR A 4 -4.29 5.71 -8.38
CA TYR A 4 -3.84 7.08 -8.14
C TYR A 4 -4.88 7.91 -7.40
N THR A 5 -4.39 8.82 -6.56
CA THR A 5 -5.18 9.91 -5.98
C THR A 5 -4.60 11.22 -6.49
N GLY A 6 -5.34 11.89 -7.39
CA GLY A 6 -4.76 12.92 -8.25
C GLY A 6 -3.60 12.33 -9.06
N GLU A 7 -2.40 12.90 -8.91
CA GLU A 7 -1.21 12.49 -9.66
C GLU A 7 -0.27 11.54 -8.89
N LYS A 8 -0.60 11.15 -7.65
CA LYS A 8 0.25 10.22 -6.88
C LYS A 8 -0.36 8.83 -6.82
N MET A 9 0.47 7.85 -7.18
CA MET A 9 0.16 6.44 -6.97
C MET A 9 0.14 6.14 -5.48
N PHE A 10 -0.92 5.49 -5.02
CA PHE A 10 -1.07 5.02 -3.64
C PHE A 10 -1.28 3.51 -3.56
N ALA A 11 -1.74 2.85 -4.63
CA ALA A 11 -1.80 1.40 -4.66
C ALA A 11 -1.26 0.82 -5.97
N PHE A 12 -0.79 -0.42 -5.90
CA PHE A 12 -0.23 -1.15 -7.02
C PHE A 12 -0.75 -2.58 -7.02
N LEU A 13 -1.39 -2.99 -8.11
CA LEU A 13 -1.95 -4.34 -8.28
C LEU A 13 -1.08 -5.13 -9.25
N VAL A 14 -0.64 -6.32 -8.87
CA VAL A 14 0.12 -7.23 -9.75
C VAL A 14 -0.25 -8.68 -9.41
N GLY A 15 -0.66 -9.44 -10.42
CA GLY A 15 -1.24 -10.77 -10.18
C GLY A 15 -2.41 -10.71 -9.21
N GLU A 16 -2.33 -11.48 -8.12
CA GLU A 16 -3.30 -11.48 -7.01
C GLU A 16 -2.93 -10.53 -5.86
N ASP A 17 -1.77 -9.86 -5.96
CA ASP A 17 -1.24 -9.03 -4.88
C ASP A 17 -1.69 -7.58 -5.01
N ILE A 18 -2.06 -7.00 -3.86
CA ILE A 18 -2.37 -5.58 -3.71
C ILE A 18 -1.32 -4.96 -2.80
N GLY A 19 -0.53 -4.05 -3.34
CA GLY A 19 0.42 -3.22 -2.60
C GLY A 19 -0.18 -1.87 -2.26
N LEU A 20 -0.10 -1.44 -0.99
CA LEU A 20 -0.49 -0.09 -0.56
C LEU A 20 0.71 0.73 -0.15
N LYS A 21 0.73 2.00 -0.54
CA LYS A 21 1.75 2.98 -0.15
C LYS A 21 1.41 3.54 1.21
N LEU A 22 2.25 3.31 2.21
CA LEU A 22 1.94 3.62 3.60
C LEU A 22 2.89 4.67 4.19
N ALA A 23 2.39 5.42 5.17
CA ALA A 23 3.23 6.24 6.03
C ALA A 23 4.17 5.34 6.86
N PRO A 24 5.29 5.85 7.42
CA PRO A 24 6.24 5.01 8.17
C PRO A 24 5.60 4.18 9.28
N GLU A 25 4.74 4.80 10.10
CA GLU A 25 4.04 4.13 11.21
C GLU A 25 3.07 3.04 10.71
N ASP A 26 2.29 3.34 9.67
CA ASP A 26 1.37 2.40 9.03
C ASP A 26 2.12 1.25 8.33
N TYR A 27 3.28 1.52 7.75
CA TYR A 27 4.14 0.55 7.08
C TYR A 27 4.67 -0.47 8.08
N GLU A 28 5.22 0.00 9.20
CA GLU A 28 5.69 -0.87 10.28
C GLU A 28 4.55 -1.70 10.85
N GLN A 29 3.37 -1.09 11.10
CA GLN A 29 2.20 -1.81 11.55
C GLN A 29 1.77 -2.88 10.55
N ALA A 30 1.68 -2.56 9.26
CA ALA A 30 1.24 -3.49 8.22
C ALA A 30 2.19 -4.69 8.10
N LEU A 31 3.49 -4.51 8.27
CA LEU A 31 4.47 -5.60 8.26
C LEU A 31 4.32 -6.58 9.43
N THR A 32 3.64 -6.20 10.51
CA THR A 32 3.33 -7.13 11.60
C THR A 32 2.16 -8.07 11.30
N LEU A 33 1.38 -7.79 10.24
CA LEU A 33 0.22 -8.58 9.89
C LEU A 33 0.64 -9.92 9.25
N PRO A 34 0.07 -11.06 9.69
CA PRO A 34 0.38 -12.35 9.10
C PRO A 34 0.10 -12.39 7.59
N GLY A 35 1.13 -12.70 6.80
CA GLY A 35 1.06 -12.77 5.35
C GLY A 35 1.34 -11.45 4.62
N ALA A 36 1.50 -10.34 5.34
CA ALA A 36 1.99 -9.10 4.76
C ALA A 36 3.49 -9.19 4.43
N GLY A 37 3.96 -8.30 3.57
CA GLY A 37 5.39 -8.19 3.29
C GLY A 37 5.73 -7.04 2.34
N PRO A 38 7.02 -6.77 2.11
CA PRO A 38 7.43 -5.75 1.15
C PRO A 38 6.86 -6.06 -0.24
N MET A 39 6.26 -5.04 -0.88
CA MET A 39 5.72 -5.21 -2.22
C MET A 39 6.84 -5.27 -3.25
N LYS A 40 6.82 -6.26 -4.14
CA LYS A 40 7.73 -6.34 -5.28
C LYS A 40 6.94 -6.30 -6.59
N PRO A 41 7.42 -5.60 -7.63
CA PRO A 41 6.75 -5.60 -8.93
C PRO A 41 6.93 -6.95 -9.64
N ASP A 42 8.05 -7.63 -9.40
CA ASP A 42 8.39 -8.96 -9.90
C ASP A 42 9.17 -9.74 -8.82
N LYS A 43 9.29 -11.07 -8.96
CA LYS A 43 9.93 -11.94 -7.96
C LYS A 43 11.39 -11.58 -7.66
N ASP A 44 12.12 -11.22 -8.72
CA ASP A 44 13.55 -10.91 -8.69
C ASP A 44 13.84 -9.41 -8.55
N ALA A 45 12.80 -8.57 -8.49
CA ALA A 45 12.95 -7.14 -8.35
C ALA A 45 13.14 -6.71 -6.88
N GLU A 46 13.75 -5.54 -6.72
CA GLU A 46 13.83 -4.88 -5.43
C GLU A 46 12.44 -4.44 -4.94
N PRO A 47 12.19 -4.47 -3.61
CA PRO A 47 10.94 -3.98 -3.06
C PRO A 47 10.66 -2.51 -3.37
N MET A 48 9.40 -2.21 -3.66
CA MET A 48 8.93 -0.85 -3.83
C MET A 48 8.93 -0.13 -2.48
N ARG A 49 9.66 0.99 -2.41
CA ARG A 49 9.75 1.80 -1.20
C ARG A 49 8.37 2.27 -0.71
N GLU A 50 8.12 2.10 0.59
CA GLU A 50 6.87 2.45 1.29
C GLU A 50 5.66 1.59 0.88
N TYR A 51 5.83 0.54 0.06
CA TYR A 51 4.73 -0.33 -0.33
C TYR A 51 4.74 -1.65 0.43
N VAL A 52 3.60 -1.98 1.03
CA VAL A 52 3.35 -3.26 1.67
C VAL A 52 2.33 -4.03 0.87
N ARG A 53 2.65 -5.28 0.54
CA ARG A 53 1.74 -6.28 0.01
C ARG A 53 0.76 -6.67 1.12
N MET A 54 -0.52 -6.40 0.92
CA MET A 54 -1.55 -6.63 1.90
C MET A 54 -1.94 -8.12 1.96
N PRO A 55 -2.13 -8.69 3.15
CA PRO A 55 -2.51 -10.10 3.28
C PRO A 55 -3.98 -10.30 2.91
N LYS A 56 -4.31 -11.52 2.44
CA LYS A 56 -5.70 -11.87 2.05
C LYS A 56 -6.71 -11.63 3.18
N SER A 57 -6.34 -11.86 4.43
CA SER A 57 -7.20 -11.59 5.60
C SER A 57 -7.66 -10.14 5.71
N ILE A 58 -6.86 -9.18 5.22
CA ILE A 58 -7.24 -7.76 5.16
C ILE A 58 -8.04 -7.47 3.91
N LEU A 59 -7.69 -8.10 2.78
CA LEU A 59 -8.37 -7.87 1.50
C LEU A 59 -9.80 -8.44 1.48
N ASP A 60 -10.03 -9.54 2.19
CA ASP A 60 -11.33 -10.22 2.30
C ASP A 60 -12.22 -9.61 3.39
N ASP A 61 -11.68 -8.76 4.26
CA ASP A 61 -12.43 -8.00 5.27
C ASP A 61 -12.67 -6.57 4.81
N ARG A 62 -13.93 -6.24 4.52
CA ARG A 62 -14.31 -4.95 3.92
C ARG A 62 -13.86 -3.75 4.76
N ASP A 63 -14.05 -3.82 6.07
CA ASP A 63 -13.79 -2.67 6.95
C ASP A 63 -12.29 -2.43 7.11
N SER A 64 -11.52 -3.51 7.30
CA SER A 64 -10.06 -3.46 7.30
C SER A 64 -9.53 -2.97 5.96
N PHE A 65 -10.05 -3.48 4.85
CA PHE A 65 -9.64 -3.07 3.52
C PHE A 65 -9.85 -1.56 3.31
N ILE A 66 -11.03 -1.03 3.64
CA ILE A 66 -11.34 0.40 3.54
C ILE A 66 -10.37 1.21 4.41
N LEU A 67 -10.16 0.82 5.67
CA LEU A 67 -9.25 1.50 6.59
C LEU A 67 -7.84 1.64 6.00
N TRP A 68 -7.29 0.56 5.46
CA TRP A 68 -5.93 0.56 4.90
C TRP A 68 -5.84 1.38 3.60
N VAL A 69 -6.87 1.30 2.75
CA VAL A 69 -6.96 2.13 1.53
C VAL A 69 -7.02 3.62 1.87
N GLU A 70 -7.82 4.00 2.86
CA GLU A 70 -7.94 5.40 3.32
C GLU A 70 -6.63 5.93 3.88
N ARG A 71 -5.92 5.14 4.70
CA ARG A 71 -4.58 5.47 5.21
C ARG A 71 -3.61 5.72 4.07
N SER A 72 -3.60 4.83 3.09
CA SER A 72 -2.70 4.91 1.93
C SER A 72 -2.98 6.13 1.05
N ALA A 73 -4.23 6.32 0.64
CA ALA A 73 -4.65 7.47 -0.16
C ALA A 73 -4.43 8.78 0.60
N GLY A 74 -4.73 8.81 1.90
CA GLY A 74 -4.48 9.95 2.78
C GLY A 74 -3.00 10.32 2.85
N TYR A 75 -2.11 9.34 3.00
CA TYR A 75 -0.66 9.57 2.98
C TYR A 75 -0.18 10.12 1.64
N ALA A 76 -0.59 9.53 0.52
CA ALA A 76 -0.22 10.00 -0.81
C ALA A 76 -0.67 11.45 -1.06
N ARG A 77 -1.88 11.82 -0.63
CA ARG A 77 -2.39 13.20 -0.69
C ARG A 77 -1.59 14.18 0.16
N ARG A 78 -1.22 13.83 1.39
CA ARG A 78 -0.38 14.70 2.24
C ARG A 78 1.01 14.93 1.64
N LYS A 79 1.57 13.92 0.98
CA LYS A 79 2.88 14.02 0.31
C LYS A 79 2.84 14.96 -0.90
N LEU A 80 1.71 15.05 -1.62
CA LEU A 80 1.47 16.06 -2.66
C LEU A 80 1.56 17.48 -2.09
N SER A 81 0.83 17.76 -1.00
CA SER A 81 0.78 19.12 -0.42
C SER A 81 2.09 19.61 0.19
N GLN A 82 3.07 18.72 0.42
CA GLN A 82 4.40 19.08 0.93
C GLN A 82 5.45 19.28 -0.17
N THR A 83 5.12 18.93 -1.42
CA THR A 83 6.02 19.06 -2.58
C THR A 83 5.55 20.14 -3.57
N ALA A 84 4.43 20.81 -3.29
CA ALA A 84 3.91 21.97 -4.03
C ALA A 84 4.21 23.25 -3.25
#